data_AF-A0A2E9FCX2-F1
#
_entry.id   AF-A0A2E9FCX2-F1
#
_cell.length_a   1.000
_cell.length_b   1.000
_cell.length_c   1.000
_cell.angle_alpha   90.00
_cell.angle_beta   90.00
_cell.angle_gamma   90.00
#
_symmetry.space_group_name_H-M   'P 1'
#
loop_
_entity.id
_entity.type
_entity.pdbx_description
1 polymer ?
#
loop_
_entity_poly.entity_id
_entity_poly.type
_entity_poly.pdbx_seq_one_letter_code
_entity_poly.pdbx_strand_id
1 'polypeptide(L)'
;MNRIIIVCCLLSVGCVSLEYASRQKQAIIHSQMLRELKQQSNKSIYPGYTRNGQLGGYITRGDVYLGQSKYNLAISTYKKALELDPKNVYALKGLERIRVSQPKANQ
;
A
#
# COMPACT_ATOMS: atom_id res chain seq x y z
N MET A 1 -20.70 -56.37 -0.06
CA MET A 1 -20.52 -55.16 0.79
C MET A 1 -19.27 -54.34 0.43
N ASN A 2 -18.07 -54.92 0.31
CA ASN A 2 -16.82 -54.16 0.05
C ASN A 2 -16.80 -53.27 -1.21
N ARG A 3 -17.42 -53.69 -2.32
CA ARG A 3 -17.39 -52.91 -3.57
C ARG A 3 -18.19 -51.60 -3.51
N ILE A 4 -19.27 -51.55 -2.73
CA ILE A 4 -20.11 -50.35 -2.59
C ILE A 4 -19.39 -49.30 -1.73
N ILE A 5 -18.67 -49.73 -0.70
CA ILE A 5 -17.90 -48.84 0.19
C ILE A 5 -16.74 -48.18 -0.58
N ILE A 6 -16.03 -48.95 -1.42
CA ILE A 6 -14.92 -48.43 -2.23
C ILE A 6 -15.40 -47.38 -3.26
N VAL A 7 -16.55 -47.61 -3.90
CA VAL A 7 -17.14 -46.65 -4.86
C VAL A 7 -17.58 -45.36 -4.15
N CYS A 8 -18.18 -45.46 -2.95
CA CYS A 8 -18.53 -44.28 -2.15
C CYS A 8 -17.31 -43.45 -1.72
N CYS A 9 -16.20 -44.10 -1.34
CA CYS A 9 -14.97 -43.39 -0.96
C CYS A 9 -14.30 -42.67 -2.15
N LEU A 10 -14.35 -43.22 -3.36
CA LEU A 10 -13.77 -42.57 -4.53
C LEU A 10 -14.60 -41.37 -5.00
N LEU A 11 -15.92 -41.43 -4.87
CA LEU A 11 -16.82 -40.32 -5.19
C LEU A 11 -16.65 -39.14 -4.22
N SER A 12 -16.46 -39.40 -2.91
CA SER A 12 -16.26 -38.33 -1.93
C SER A 12 -14.90 -37.64 -2.09
N VAL A 13 -13.83 -38.39 -2.34
CA VAL A 13 -12.48 -37.83 -2.58
C VAL A 13 -12.43 -37.01 -3.88
N GLY A 14 -13.12 -37.45 -4.93
CA GLY A 14 -13.25 -36.69 -6.17
C GLY A 14 -14.01 -35.37 -6.00
N CYS A 15 -15.09 -35.37 -5.21
CA CYS A 15 -15.89 -34.16 -4.95
C CYS A 15 -15.10 -33.12 -4.12
N VAL A 16 -14.37 -33.56 -3.09
CA VAL A 16 -13.52 -32.69 -2.26
C VAL A 16 -12.39 -32.07 -3.09
N SER A 17 -11.80 -32.82 -4.02
CA SER A 17 -10.75 -32.30 -4.91
C SER A 17 -11.30 -31.25 -5.90
N LEU A 18 -12.54 -31.42 -6.37
CA LEU A 18 -13.21 -30.47 -7.25
C LEU A 18 -13.61 -29.18 -6.51
N GLU A 19 -14.10 -29.28 -5.27
CA GLU A 19 -14.36 -28.14 -4.39
C GLU A 19 -13.06 -27.41 -4.00
N TYR A 20 -11.97 -28.13 -3.80
CA TYR A 20 -10.66 -27.54 -3.53
C TYR A 20 -10.16 -26.74 -4.74
N ALA A 21 -10.26 -27.32 -5.94
CA ALA A 21 -9.88 -26.65 -7.18
C ALA A 21 -10.74 -25.40 -7.47
N SER A 22 -12.04 -25.43 -7.14
CA SER A 22 -12.92 -24.26 -7.30
C SER A 22 -12.61 -23.16 -6.29
N ARG A 23 -12.32 -23.51 -5.02
CA ARG A 23 -11.86 -22.56 -4.00
C ARG A 23 -10.50 -21.94 -4.35
N GLN A 24 -9.55 -22.73 -4.84
CA GLN A 24 -8.25 -22.24 -5.33
C GLN A 24 -8.42 -21.28 -6.51
N LYS A 25 -9.25 -21.64 -7.50
CA LYS A 25 -9.60 -20.75 -8.62
C LYS A 25 -10.25 -19.46 -8.13
N GLN A 26 -11.19 -19.51 -7.19
CA GLN A 26 -11.81 -18.31 -6.62
C GLN A 26 -10.82 -17.42 -5.88
N ALA A 27 -9.87 -17.99 -5.12
CA ALA A 27 -8.83 -17.23 -4.43
C ALA A 27 -7.89 -16.52 -5.43
N ILE A 28 -7.52 -17.20 -6.52
CA ILE A 28 -6.69 -16.62 -7.58
C ILE A 28 -7.45 -15.51 -8.29
N ILE A 29 -8.71 -15.74 -8.70
CA ILE A 29 -9.57 -14.74 -9.35
C ILE A 29 -9.77 -13.54 -8.43
N HIS A 30 -10.01 -13.75 -7.14
CA HIS A 30 -10.14 -12.66 -6.17
C HIS A 30 -8.84 -11.86 -6.03
N SER A 31 -7.69 -12.54 -5.96
CA SER A 31 -6.38 -11.87 -5.90
C SER A 31 -6.05 -11.09 -7.19
N GLN A 32 -6.46 -11.61 -8.35
CA GLN A 32 -6.30 -10.95 -9.65
C GLN A 32 -7.24 -9.76 -9.78
N MET A 33 -8.51 -9.92 -9.40
CA MET A 33 -9.50 -8.85 -9.35
C MET A 33 -9.08 -7.71 -8.43
N LEU A 34 -8.52 -8.00 -7.26
CA LEU A 34 -7.96 -6.97 -6.36
C LEU A 34 -6.76 -6.24 -6.99
N ARG A 35 -5.91 -6.94 -7.76
CA ARG A 35 -4.81 -6.31 -8.51
C ARG A 35 -5.33 -5.43 -9.63
N GLU A 36 -6.33 -5.88 -10.38
CA GLU A 36 -6.98 -5.12 -11.45
C GLU A 36 -7.72 -3.91 -10.90
N LEU A 37 -8.46 -4.04 -9.79
CA LEU A 37 -9.10 -2.91 -9.10
C LEU A 37 -8.06 -1.90 -8.60
N LYS A 38 -6.91 -2.35 -8.07
CA LYS A 38 -5.81 -1.46 -7.68
C LYS A 38 -5.17 -0.78 -8.88
N GLN A 39 -5.01 -1.49 -10.00
CA GLN A 39 -4.49 -0.93 -11.25
C GLN A 39 -5.49 0.04 -11.90
N GLN A 40 -6.79 -0.26 -11.86
CA GLN A 40 -7.86 0.56 -12.42
C GLN A 40 -8.13 1.79 -11.56
N SER A 41 -8.04 1.66 -10.23
CA SER A 41 -7.99 2.79 -9.29
C SER A 41 -6.83 3.75 -9.61
N ASN A 42 -5.65 3.22 -9.94
CA ASN A 42 -4.50 4.01 -10.40
C ASN A 42 -4.70 4.62 -11.80
N LYS A 43 -5.51 3.99 -12.66
CA LYS A 43 -5.63 4.35 -14.09
C LYS A 43 -6.86 5.20 -14.44
N SER A 44 -7.94 5.17 -13.67
CA SER A 44 -9.27 5.67 -14.09
C SER A 44 -9.90 6.76 -13.22
N ILE A 45 -9.30 7.12 -12.09
CA ILE A 45 -9.82 8.17 -11.21
C ILE A 45 -8.76 9.25 -11.13
N TYR A 46 -9.05 10.43 -11.70
CA TYR A 46 -8.26 11.66 -11.67
C TYR A 46 -6.96 11.54 -10.88
N PRO A 47 -5.81 11.19 -11.51
CA PRO A 47 -4.55 10.98 -10.80
C PRO A 47 -4.11 12.21 -10.00
N GLY A 48 -4.71 13.38 -10.27
CA GLY A 48 -4.53 14.60 -9.50
C GLY A 48 -5.23 14.65 -8.14
N TYR A 49 -6.37 13.99 -7.90
CA TYR A 49 -7.10 14.17 -6.63
C TYR A 49 -6.55 13.33 -5.47
N THR A 50 -6.12 12.09 -5.74
CA THR A 50 -5.60 11.21 -4.67
C THR A 50 -4.11 11.39 -4.46
N ARG A 51 -3.32 11.56 -5.53
CA ARG A 51 -1.86 11.75 -5.43
C ARG A 51 -1.51 13.14 -4.90
N ASN A 52 -2.15 14.20 -5.42
CA ASN A 52 -1.87 15.56 -4.94
C ASN A 52 -2.47 15.81 -3.55
N GLY A 53 -3.63 15.21 -3.23
CA GLY A 53 -4.21 15.26 -1.90
C GLY A 53 -3.33 14.56 -0.84
N GLN A 54 -2.79 13.39 -1.17
CA GLN A 54 -1.82 12.70 -0.31
C GLN A 54 -0.51 13.47 -0.18
N LEU A 55 0.01 14.00 -1.28
CA LEU A 55 1.21 14.83 -1.31
C LEU A 55 1.05 16.07 -0.41
N GLY A 56 -0.04 16.81 -0.58
CA GLY A 56 -0.39 17.96 0.26
C GLY A 56 -0.56 17.57 1.72
N GLY A 57 -1.22 16.44 2.00
CA GLY A 57 -1.36 15.91 3.36
C GLY A 57 -0.03 15.60 4.04
N TYR A 58 0.92 15.00 3.32
CA TYR A 58 2.28 14.77 3.84
C TYR A 58 3.04 16.07 4.06
N ILE A 59 2.92 17.06 3.17
CA ILE A 59 3.54 18.38 3.35
C ILE A 59 3.00 19.06 4.61
N THR A 60 1.68 19.21 4.72
CA THR A 60 1.04 19.86 5.87
C THR A 60 1.37 19.15 7.18
N ARG A 61 1.32 17.81 7.20
CA ARG A 61 1.68 17.04 8.39
C ARG A 61 3.17 17.19 8.75
N GLY A 62 4.04 17.26 7.75
CA GLY A 62 5.47 17.55 7.93
C GLY A 62 5.69 18.92 8.58
N ASP A 63 4.96 19.95 8.13
CA ASP A 63 5.01 21.29 8.70
C ASP A 63 4.51 21.33 10.14
N VAL A 64 3.44 20.59 10.45
CA VAL A 64 2.94 20.45 11.83
C VAL A 64 4.00 19.82 12.73
N TYR A 65 4.65 18.74 12.29
CA TYR A 65 5.72 18.13 13.08
C TYR A 65 6.95 19.02 13.21
N LEU A 66 7.27 19.80 12.17
CA LEU A 66 8.35 20.79 12.20
C LEU A 66 8.07 21.87 13.25
N GLY A 67 6.85 22.41 13.29
CA GLY A 67 6.43 23.38 14.30
C GLY A 67 6.41 22.81 15.71
N GLN A 68 6.22 21.49 15.86
CA GLN A 68 6.34 20.77 17.13
C GLN A 68 7.79 20.39 17.49
N SER A 69 8.79 20.80 16.71
CA SER A 69 10.20 20.39 16.86
C SER A 69 10.43 18.87 16.81
N LYS A 70 9.46 18.11 16.26
CA LYS A 70 9.55 16.65 16.09
C LYS A 70 10.26 16.32 14.78
N TYR A 71 11.53 16.70 14.69
CA TYR A 71 12.30 16.70 13.44
C TYR A 71 12.36 15.33 12.75
N ASN A 72 12.55 14.24 13.50
CA ASN A 72 12.58 12.88 12.92
C ASN A 72 11.27 12.50 12.22
N LEU A 73 10.14 12.84 12.84
CA LEU A 73 8.81 12.59 12.26
C LEU A 73 8.55 13.50 11.07
N ALA A 74 8.97 14.77 11.14
CA ALA A 74 8.89 15.70 10.03
C ALA A 74 9.70 15.20 8.82
N ILE A 75 10.94 14.76 9.02
CA ILE A 75 11.79 14.18 7.97
C ILE A 75 11.12 12.97 7.32
N SER A 76 10.64 12.01 8.12
CA SER A 76 9.95 10.82 7.60
C SER A 76 8.72 11.19 6.78
N THR A 77 7.96 12.18 7.23
CA THR A 77 6.75 12.64 6.53
C THR A 77 7.09 13.34 5.22
N TYR A 78 8.09 14.23 5.19
CA TYR A 78 8.54 14.87 3.95
C TYR A 78 9.15 13.88 2.96
N LYS A 79 9.83 12.83 3.42
CA LYS A 79 10.33 11.75 2.53
C LYS A 79 9.17 11.04 1.81
N LYS A 80 8.07 10.76 2.51
CA LYS A 80 6.85 10.21 1.87
C LYS A 80 6.25 11.15 0.83
N ALA A 81 6.31 12.47 1.06
CA ALA A 81 5.92 13.44 0.03
C ALA A 81 6.84 13.34 -1.21
N LEU A 82 8.15 13.18 -1.01
CA LEU A 82 9.12 13.05 -2.10
C LEU A 82 9.06 11.69 -2.82
N GLU A 83 8.58 10.63 -2.18
CA GLU A 83 8.27 9.36 -2.86
C GLU A 83 7.12 9.52 -3.87
N LEU A 84 6.18 10.43 -3.59
CA LEU A 84 5.05 10.72 -4.47
C LEU A 84 5.40 11.71 -5.58
N ASP A 85 6.18 12.75 -5.23
CA ASP A 85 6.71 13.77 -6.12
C ASP A 85 8.17 14.10 -5.71
N PRO A 86 9.17 13.48 -6.36
CA PRO A 86 10.58 13.66 -6.03
C PRO A 86 11.10 15.09 -6.18
N LYS A 87 10.40 15.94 -6.93
CA LYS A 87 10.80 17.34 -7.18
C LYS A 87 9.94 18.34 -6.41
N ASN A 88 9.18 17.86 -5.43
CA ASN A 88 8.29 18.73 -4.67
C ASN A 88 9.06 19.77 -3.86
N VAL A 89 8.93 21.04 -4.25
CA VAL A 89 9.67 22.16 -3.65
C VAL A 89 9.32 22.36 -2.17
N TYR A 90 8.06 22.14 -1.77
CA TYR A 90 7.64 22.33 -0.38
C TYR A 90 8.25 21.29 0.54
N ALA A 91 8.25 20.01 0.13
CA ALA A 91 8.88 18.95 0.90
C ALA A 91 10.41 19.12 1.01
N LEU A 92 11.06 19.53 -0.08
CA LEU A 92 12.51 19.83 -0.07
C LEU A 92 12.84 21.00 0.87
N LYS A 93 12.11 22.11 0.78
CA LYS A 93 12.27 23.25 1.70
C LYS A 93 12.02 22.87 3.15
N GLY A 94 11.03 22.02 3.41
CA GLY A 94 10.76 21.48 4.74
C GLY A 94 11.96 20.73 5.33
N LEU A 95 12.61 19.89 4.52
CA LEU A 95 13.84 19.20 4.92
C LEU A 95 15.03 20.15 5.11
N GLU A 96 15.19 21.15 4.24
CA GLU A 96 16.23 22.17 4.39
C GLU A 96 16.07 22.95 5.69
N ARG A 97 14.85 23.39 6.01
CA ARG A 97 14.54 24.05 7.28
C ARG A 97 14.93 23.18 8.46
N ILE A 98 14.59 21.89 8.42
CA ILE A 98 14.99 20.94 9.47
C ILE A 98 16.51 20.85 9.59
N ARG A 99 17.24 20.78 8.48
CA ARG A 99 18.72 20.72 8.48
C ARG A 99 19.36 21.97 9.05
N VAL A 100 18.77 23.14 8.82
CA VAL A 100 19.24 24.40 9.42
C VAL A 100 18.90 24.46 10.92
N SER A 101 17.70 24.01 11.31
CA SER A 101 17.27 23.93 12.72
C SER A 101 17.97 22.83 13.52
N GLN A 102 18.61 21.87 12.84
CA GLN A 102 19.47 20.83 13.42
C GLN A 102 20.93 21.20 13.16
N PRO A 103 21.53 22.11 13.96
CA PRO A 103 22.96 22.40 13.84
C PRO A 103 23.72 21.16 14.28
N LYS A 104 24.08 20.29 13.32
CA LYS A 104 24.94 19.08 13.47
C LYS A 104 25.27 18.74 14.93
N ALA A 105 24.28 18.28 15.70
CA ALA A 105 24.57 17.58 16.94
C ALA A 105 24.89 16.17 16.48
N ASN A 106 26.17 15.79 16.56
CA ASN A 106 26.82 14.53 16.17
C ASN A 106 27.76 14.69 14.97
N GLN A 107 28.88 15.36 15.21
CA GLN A 107 30.18 14.78 14.86
C GLN A 107 30.65 13.93 16.04
#